data_AF-A0A2R5L2H6-F1
#
_entry.id   AF-A0A2R5L2H6-F1
#
_cell.length_a   1.000
_cell.length_b   1.000
_cell.length_c   1.000
_cell.angle_alpha   90.00
_cell.angle_beta   90.00
_cell.angle_gamma   90.00
#
_symmetry.space_group_name_H-M   'P 1'
#
loop_
_entity.id
_entity.type
_entity.pdbx_description
1 polymer ?
#
loop_
_entity_poly.entity_id
_entity_poly.type
_entity_poly.pdbx_seq_one_letter_code
_entity_poly.pdbx_strand_id
1 'polypeptide(L)'
;ATIVMMTKLEERTRVKCDQYWPGRVSQTESNNNMHVTLTDVQELATYTVRTFQLQKVGSLERREVRQFQFTAWPDHGVPDTPTPFLMFLRRVKQCNPTDSGPIIVHCSAGVGRTGAFIVIDAMLERIKTERTVDIYGHVTCLRAQRNYMVQTEDQYMFIHDALLEAIVAGSSEVAARALHAHIQRLMQPVPDVDNLTAMEAEFKRLANIKAQPSRFVSANLTVNKFKNRLVNILPYESTRVCLQPIRGTEGSDYINASFIDGYRYRCAYIAT
;
A
#
# COMPACT_ATOMS: atom_id res chain seq x y z
N ALA A 1 17.38 7.01 10.55
CA ALA A 1 16.78 7.87 9.51
C ALA A 1 16.01 7.02 8.51
N THR A 2 15.12 7.63 7.70
CA THR A 2 14.14 6.89 6.90
C THR A 2 14.11 7.39 5.46
N ILE A 3 14.10 6.43 4.52
CA ILE A 3 13.90 6.65 3.08
C ILE A 3 12.62 5.94 2.67
N VAL A 4 11.77 6.60 1.88
CA VAL A 4 10.54 6.05 1.31
C VAL A 4 10.68 6.07 -0.21
N MET A 5 10.71 4.89 -0.82
CA MET A 5 10.81 4.68 -2.25
C MET A 5 9.44 4.25 -2.81
N MET A 6 8.80 5.13 -3.57
CA MET A 6 7.45 4.95 -4.11
C MET A 6 7.44 4.38 -5.55
N THR A 7 8.44 3.59 -5.90
CA THR A 7 8.57 3.02 -7.25
C THR A 7 9.33 1.70 -7.23
N LYS A 8 9.06 0.84 -8.22
CA LYS A 8 10.00 -0.21 -8.61
C LYS A 8 11.18 0.41 -9.36
N LEU A 9 12.29 -0.33 -9.48
CA LEU A 9 13.41 0.08 -10.31
C LEU A 9 13.02 0.16 -11.79
N GLU A 10 12.17 -0.76 -12.23
CA GLU A 10 11.70 -0.90 -13.60
C GLU A 10 10.20 -1.18 -13.64
N GLU A 11 9.51 -0.55 -14.59
CA GLU A 11 8.08 -0.72 -14.85
C GLU A 11 7.87 -0.83 -16.37
N ARG A 12 7.28 -1.94 -16.85
CA ARG A 12 7.13 -2.27 -18.28
C ARG A 12 8.40 -2.06 -19.09
N THR A 13 9.53 -2.64 -18.67
CA THR A 13 10.84 -2.51 -19.35
C THR A 13 11.47 -1.11 -19.31
N ARG A 14 10.82 -0.16 -18.64
CA ARG A 14 11.30 1.22 -18.53
C ARG A 14 11.88 1.45 -17.15
N VAL A 15 13.17 1.78 -17.11
CA VAL A 15 13.85 2.17 -15.87
C VAL A 15 13.18 3.42 -15.29
N LYS A 16 12.80 3.35 -14.02
CA LYS A 16 12.16 4.42 -13.24
C LYS A 16 13.11 5.02 -12.22
N CYS A 17 14.01 4.20 -11.67
CA CYS A 17 15.02 4.58 -10.69
C CYS A 17 16.19 3.59 -10.83
N ASP A 18 17.41 4.10 -10.82
CA ASP A 18 18.59 3.27 -10.68
C ASP A 18 18.70 2.73 -9.25
N GLN A 19 19.29 1.54 -9.11
CA GLN A 19 19.57 1.00 -7.79
C GLN A 19 20.72 1.79 -7.16
N TYR A 20 20.48 2.37 -5.99
CA TYR A 20 21.45 3.18 -5.25
C TYR A 20 21.95 2.51 -3.96
N TRP A 21 21.75 1.20 -3.83
CA TRP A 21 22.07 0.42 -2.63
C TRP A 21 22.75 -0.92 -2.97
N PRO A 22 23.51 -1.52 -2.04
CA PRO A 22 24.16 -2.83 -2.25
C PRO A 22 23.15 -3.95 -2.53
N GLY A 23 23.46 -4.83 -3.49
CA GLY A 23 22.54 -5.89 -3.92
C GLY A 23 22.38 -7.06 -2.94
N ARG A 24 23.31 -7.26 -2.00
CA ARG A 24 23.33 -8.43 -1.10
C ARG A 24 23.49 -8.03 0.38
N VAL A 25 22.86 -8.80 1.27
CA VAL A 25 23.05 -8.62 2.72
C VAL A 25 24.51 -8.83 3.08
N SER A 26 25.00 -8.02 4.01
CA SER A 26 26.41 -7.90 4.42
C SER A 26 27.36 -7.34 3.35
N GLN A 27 26.87 -6.99 2.16
CA GLN A 27 27.65 -6.28 1.16
C GLN A 27 27.75 -4.80 1.54
N THR A 28 28.96 -4.26 1.42
CA THR A 28 29.24 -2.83 1.55
C THR A 28 29.60 -2.28 0.18
N GLU A 29 28.91 -1.22 -0.22
CA GLU A 29 29.32 -0.40 -1.37
C GLU A 29 29.78 0.96 -0.86
N SER A 30 30.84 1.47 -1.48
CA SER A 30 31.40 2.77 -1.13
C SER A 30 31.08 3.73 -2.26
N ASN A 31 30.39 4.83 -1.94
CA ASN A 31 30.10 5.86 -2.91
C ASN A 31 30.58 7.21 -2.36
N ASN A 32 31.53 7.83 -3.07
CA ASN A 32 32.19 9.08 -2.70
C ASN A 32 32.76 9.05 -1.27
N ASN A 33 32.00 9.61 -0.32
CA ASN A 33 32.41 9.82 1.08
C ASN A 33 31.62 8.96 2.07
N MET A 34 30.93 7.92 1.60
CA MET A 34 30.07 7.11 2.45
C MET A 34 30.19 5.62 2.12
N HIS A 35 30.30 4.81 3.15
CA HIS A 35 30.14 3.36 3.10
C HIS A 35 28.68 3.03 3.45
N VAL A 36 28.03 2.27 2.58
CA VAL A 36 26.66 1.80 2.77
C VAL A 36 26.70 0.28 2.84
N THR A 37 26.36 -0.27 4.01
CA THR A 37 26.25 -1.72 4.21
C THR A 37 24.78 -2.11 4.31
N LEU A 38 24.33 -3.04 3.48
CA LEU A 38 22.99 -3.63 3.63
C LEU A 38 23.02 -4.67 4.74
N THR A 39 22.24 -4.48 5.81
CA THR A 39 22.27 -5.35 7.00
C THR A 39 21.05 -6.28 7.11
N ASP A 40 19.90 -5.88 6.57
CA ASP A 40 18.67 -6.69 6.62
C ASP A 40 17.75 -6.37 5.43
N VAL A 41 17.01 -7.37 4.98
CA VAL A 41 15.97 -7.22 3.95
C VAL A 41 14.73 -8.01 4.37
N GLN A 42 13.60 -7.32 4.43
CA GLN A 42 12.28 -7.90 4.69
C GLN A 42 11.37 -7.66 3.50
N GLU A 43 11.12 -8.72 2.74
CA GLU A 43 10.19 -8.70 1.61
C GLU A 43 8.79 -9.13 2.06
N LEU A 44 7.81 -8.28 1.74
CA LEU A 44 6.39 -8.49 1.95
C LEU A 44 5.64 -8.32 0.63
N ALA A 45 4.38 -8.73 0.59
CA ALA A 45 3.63 -8.79 -0.66
C ALA A 45 3.55 -7.43 -1.39
N THR A 46 3.49 -6.31 -0.66
CA THR A 46 3.22 -4.97 -1.22
C THR A 46 4.33 -3.95 -0.97
N TYR A 47 5.34 -4.31 -0.18
CA TYR A 47 6.51 -3.48 0.05
C TYR A 47 7.72 -4.28 0.55
N THR A 48 8.91 -3.70 0.39
CA THR A 48 10.16 -4.23 0.92
C THR A 48 10.74 -3.24 1.93
N VAL A 49 11.28 -3.73 3.04
CA VAL A 49 12.06 -2.92 3.98
C VAL A 49 13.51 -3.35 3.92
N ARG A 50 14.42 -2.39 3.77
CA ARG A 50 15.87 -2.62 3.81
C ARG A 50 16.46 -1.82 4.96
N THR A 51 17.31 -2.46 5.76
CA THR A 51 18.07 -1.79 6.81
C THR A 51 19.51 -1.64 6.37
N PHE A 52 20.06 -0.44 6.52
CA PHE A 52 21.42 -0.11 6.15
C PHE A 52 22.18 0.43 7.35
N GLN A 53 23.47 0.10 7.41
CA GLN A 53 24.43 0.81 8.24
C GLN A 53 25.25 1.74 7.35
N LEU A 54 25.18 3.04 7.65
CA LEU A 54 25.94 4.08 6.97
C LEU A 54 27.13 4.48 7.83
N GLN A 55 28.27 4.67 7.19
CA GLN A 55 29.47 5.21 7.81
C GLN A 55 30.11 6.22 6.88
N LYS A 56 30.35 7.45 7.38
CA LYS A 56 31.10 8.45 6.63
C LYS A 56 32.58 8.05 6.59
N VAL A 57 33.22 8.16 5.43
CA VAL A 57 34.66 7.88 5.27
C VAL A 57 35.45 8.77 6.25
N GLY A 58 36.35 8.14 7.01
CA GLY A 58 37.14 8.81 8.05
C GLY A 58 36.42 9.06 9.38
N SER A 59 35.15 8.69 9.52
CA SER A 59 34.40 8.73 10.79
C SER A 59 34.22 7.33 11.37
N LEU A 60 34.25 7.22 12.70
CA LEU A 60 33.85 6.01 13.42
C LEU A 60 32.34 5.96 13.71
N GLU A 61 31.62 7.07 13.52
CA GLU A 61 30.19 7.14 13.73
C GLU A 61 29.44 6.31 12.68
N ARG A 62 28.50 5.49 13.16
CA ARG A 62 27.63 4.67 12.33
C ARG A 62 26.19 5.09 12.53
N ARG A 63 25.43 5.16 11.44
CA ARG A 63 24.01 5.51 11.47
C ARG A 63 23.18 4.42 10.81
N GLU A 64 22.07 4.05 11.46
CA GLU A 64 21.08 3.17 10.84
C GLU A 64 20.13 3.97 9.95
N VAL A 65 19.94 3.48 8.73
CA VAL A 65 18.93 3.99 7.78
C VAL A 65 18.03 2.85 7.36
N ARG A 66 16.72 3.09 7.36
CA ARG A 66 15.74 2.15 6.82
C ARG A 66 15.12 2.71 5.54
N GLN A 67 15.15 1.94 4.47
CA GLN A 67 14.41 2.23 3.24
C GLN A 67 13.15 1.38 3.20
N PHE A 68 12.02 2.02 2.93
CA PHE A 68 10.72 1.42 2.72
C PHE A 68 10.36 1.58 1.24
N GLN A 69 10.37 0.49 0.48
CA GLN A 69 10.03 0.50 -0.94
C GLN A 69 8.61 -0.05 -1.15
N PHE A 70 7.67 0.79 -1.55
CA PHE A 70 6.33 0.36 -1.92
C PHE A 70 6.34 -0.24 -3.33
N THR A 71 5.93 -1.51 -3.45
CA THR A 71 6.02 -2.30 -4.69
C THR A 71 4.66 -2.59 -5.32
N ALA A 72 3.57 -2.20 -4.68
CA ALA A 72 2.20 -2.43 -5.15
C ALA A 72 1.56 -1.24 -5.89
N TRP A 73 2.30 -0.16 -6.17
CA TRP A 73 1.79 0.89 -7.05
C TRP A 73 1.82 0.41 -8.51
N PRO A 74 0.71 0.52 -9.27
CA PRO A 74 0.66 0.07 -10.66
C PRO A 74 1.45 0.98 -11.61
N ASP A 75 1.85 0.43 -12.76
CA ASP A 75 2.61 1.18 -13.77
C ASP A 75 1.80 2.36 -14.36
N HIS A 76 0.47 2.19 -14.44
CA HIS A 76 -0.49 3.21 -14.89
C HIS A 76 -1.54 3.45 -13.81
N GLY A 77 -1.94 4.72 -13.64
CA GLY A 77 -2.94 5.12 -12.67
C GLY A 77 -2.48 5.04 -11.21
N VAL A 78 -3.38 4.57 -10.36
CA VAL A 78 -3.26 4.49 -8.90
C VAL A 78 -3.69 3.11 -8.41
N PRO A 79 -3.31 2.68 -7.19
CA PRO A 79 -3.78 1.41 -6.64
C PRO A 79 -5.32 1.33 -6.61
N ASP A 80 -5.88 0.17 -6.96
CA ASP A 80 -7.34 -0.09 -6.93
C ASP A 80 -7.96 0.13 -5.54
N THR A 81 -7.19 -0.13 -4.48
CA THR A 81 -7.59 0.11 -3.10
C THR A 81 -6.49 0.83 -2.32
N PRO A 82 -6.83 1.79 -1.44
CA PRO A 82 -5.86 2.45 -0.57
C PRO A 82 -5.25 1.55 0.51
N THR A 83 -5.90 0.45 0.89
CA THR A 83 -5.52 -0.37 2.06
C THR A 83 -4.03 -0.75 2.11
N PRO A 84 -3.41 -1.31 1.04
CA PRO A 84 -1.99 -1.66 1.07
C PRO A 84 -1.08 -0.45 1.30
N PHE A 85 -1.47 0.70 0.75
CA PHE A 85 -0.75 1.95 0.87
C PHE A 85 -0.84 2.50 2.31
N LEU A 86 -2.03 2.47 2.91
CA LEU A 86 -2.24 2.89 4.30
C LEU A 86 -1.47 2.01 5.29
N MET A 87 -1.46 0.69 5.08
CA MET A 87 -0.65 -0.24 5.87
C MET A 87 0.85 0.08 5.76
N PHE A 88 1.33 0.34 4.54
CA PHE A 88 2.70 0.76 4.29
C PHE A 88 3.06 2.06 5.03
N LEU A 89 2.22 3.09 4.93
CA LEU A 89 2.43 4.37 5.59
C LEU A 89 2.47 4.22 7.11
N ARG A 90 1.53 3.46 7.71
CA ARG A 90 1.52 3.17 9.15
C ARG A 90 2.85 2.52 9.58
N ARG A 91 3.36 1.56 8.79
CA ARG A 91 4.62 0.89 9.07
C ARG A 91 5.82 1.85 9.00
N VAL A 92 5.86 2.74 8.01
CA VAL A 92 6.89 3.79 7.90
C VAL A 92 6.89 4.66 9.15
N LYS A 93 5.72 5.15 9.57
CA LYS A 93 5.59 6.06 10.72
C LYS A 93 5.95 5.40 12.04
N GLN A 94 5.54 4.15 12.26
CA GLN A 94 5.93 3.39 13.45
C GLN A 94 7.44 3.15 13.54
N CYS A 95 8.14 3.08 12.41
CA CYS A 95 9.57 2.78 12.36
C CYS A 95 10.45 4.03 12.26
N ASN A 96 9.89 5.23 12.07
CA ASN A 96 10.65 6.46 11.97
C ASN A 96 11.04 6.97 13.37
N PRO A 97 12.34 7.08 13.71
CA PRO A 97 12.76 7.59 15.02
C PRO A 97 12.30 9.04 15.23
N THR A 98 11.90 9.38 16.45
CA THR A 98 11.39 10.73 16.80
C THR A 98 12.47 11.81 16.73
N ASP A 99 13.73 11.43 16.89
CA ASP A 99 14.92 12.28 16.82
C ASP A 99 15.58 12.27 15.42
N SER A 100 14.94 11.63 14.44
CA SER A 100 15.45 11.60 13.07
C SER A 100 15.21 12.92 12.32
N GLY A 101 16.09 13.21 11.36
CA GLY A 101 15.86 14.29 10.40
C GLY A 101 14.68 13.99 9.44
N PRO A 102 14.44 14.87 8.46
CA PRO A 102 13.33 14.71 7.51
C PRO A 102 13.34 13.34 6.80
N ILE A 103 12.16 12.75 6.63
CA ILE A 103 12.00 11.53 5.82
C ILE A 103 12.28 11.87 4.35
N ILE A 104 13.17 11.12 3.72
CA ILE A 104 13.47 11.28 2.30
C ILE A 104 12.44 10.46 1.51
N VAL A 105 11.57 11.11 0.75
CA VAL A 105 10.57 10.43 -0.09
C VAL A 105 10.90 10.64 -1.57
N HIS A 106 10.96 9.58 -2.35
CA HIS A 106 11.20 9.68 -3.80
C HIS A 106 10.39 8.65 -4.59
N CYS A 107 10.27 8.89 -5.90
CA CYS A 107 9.78 7.92 -6.87
C CYS A 107 10.74 7.90 -8.06
N SER A 108 10.26 8.22 -9.27
CA SER A 108 11.09 8.52 -10.44
C SER A 108 11.40 10.03 -10.50
N ALA A 109 10.43 10.87 -10.88
CA ALA A 109 10.60 12.34 -10.90
C ALA A 109 10.44 13.01 -9.51
N GLY A 110 10.00 12.27 -8.50
CA GLY A 110 9.83 12.78 -7.13
C GLY A 110 8.71 13.81 -6.96
N VAL A 111 7.61 13.71 -7.73
CA VAL A 111 6.50 14.69 -7.69
C VAL A 111 5.11 14.04 -7.58
N GLY A 112 4.84 12.99 -8.35
CA GLY A 112 3.53 12.31 -8.38
C GLY A 112 3.27 11.44 -7.15
N ARG A 113 3.71 10.17 -7.19
CA ARG A 113 3.57 9.21 -6.06
C ARG A 113 4.19 9.71 -4.76
N THR A 114 5.30 10.46 -4.87
CA THR A 114 5.94 11.17 -3.75
C THR A 114 5.00 12.19 -3.12
N GLY A 115 4.33 13.02 -3.93
CA GLY A 115 3.35 13.98 -3.42
C GLY A 115 2.16 13.30 -2.77
N ALA A 116 1.64 12.22 -3.37
CA ALA A 116 0.55 11.45 -2.78
C ALA A 116 0.90 10.93 -1.38
N PHE A 117 2.11 10.38 -1.20
CA PHE A 117 2.59 9.95 0.11
C PHE A 117 2.66 11.09 1.13
N ILE A 118 3.26 12.21 0.76
CA ILE A 118 3.43 13.35 1.68
C ILE A 118 2.07 13.93 2.10
N VAL A 119 1.14 14.10 1.15
CA VAL A 119 -0.18 14.67 1.44
C VAL A 119 -0.98 13.74 2.35
N ILE A 120 -1.02 12.43 2.05
CA ILE A 120 -1.76 11.47 2.89
C ILE A 120 -1.16 11.44 4.30
N ASP A 121 0.17 11.39 4.44
CA ASP A 121 0.83 11.41 5.75
C ASP A 121 0.48 12.67 6.56
N ALA A 122 0.63 13.85 5.95
CA ALA A 122 0.35 15.12 6.59
C ALA A 122 -1.12 15.24 7.01
N MET A 123 -2.05 14.83 6.15
CA MET A 123 -3.48 14.87 6.47
C MET A 123 -3.88 13.86 7.53
N LEU A 124 -3.26 12.67 7.58
CA LEU A 124 -3.48 11.70 8.66
C LEU A 124 -3.00 12.23 10.02
N GLU A 125 -1.90 12.98 10.08
CA GLU A 125 -1.50 13.67 11.32
C GLU A 125 -2.47 14.79 11.69
N ARG A 126 -2.91 15.60 10.72
CA ARG A 126 -3.91 16.66 10.93
C ARG A 126 -5.25 16.12 11.44
N ILE A 127 -5.73 15.01 10.92
CA ILE A 127 -6.99 14.39 11.36
C ILE A 127 -6.94 14.02 12.84
N LYS A 128 -5.78 13.58 13.36
CA LYS A 128 -5.63 13.21 14.78
C LYS A 128 -5.81 14.40 15.70
N THR A 129 -5.31 15.58 15.31
CA THR A 129 -5.29 16.79 16.15
C THR A 129 -6.51 17.69 15.93
N GLU A 130 -6.89 17.91 14.67
CA GLU A 130 -7.87 18.94 14.29
C GLU A 130 -9.22 18.37 13.85
N ARG A 131 -9.32 17.06 13.61
CA ARG A 131 -10.52 16.42 13.04
C ARG A 131 -10.98 17.03 11.71
N THR A 132 -10.07 17.65 10.96
CA THR A 132 -10.32 18.25 9.64
C THR A 132 -9.27 17.80 8.61
N VAL A 133 -9.59 17.95 7.33
CA VAL A 133 -8.69 17.72 6.20
C VAL A 133 -8.70 18.94 5.27
N ASP A 134 -7.56 19.26 4.66
CA ASP A 134 -7.44 20.28 3.61
C ASP A 134 -6.45 19.83 2.55
N ILE A 135 -6.90 18.91 1.71
CA ILE A 135 -6.09 18.31 0.64
C ILE A 135 -5.69 19.39 -0.37
N TYR A 136 -6.63 20.24 -0.77
CA TYR A 136 -6.41 21.31 -1.75
C TYR A 136 -5.36 22.32 -1.26
N GLY A 137 -5.53 22.86 -0.05
CA GLY A 137 -4.60 23.81 0.54
C GLY A 137 -3.22 23.20 0.72
N HIS A 138 -3.13 21.95 1.20
CA HIS A 138 -1.85 21.31 1.40
C HIS A 138 -1.11 21.03 0.08
N VAL A 139 -1.80 20.56 -0.96
CA VAL A 139 -1.21 20.38 -2.30
C VAL A 139 -0.75 21.73 -2.88
N THR A 140 -1.53 22.79 -2.68
CA THR A 140 -1.15 24.16 -3.10
C THR A 140 0.16 24.60 -2.43
N CYS A 141 0.30 24.38 -1.12
CA CYS A 141 1.54 24.66 -0.38
C CYS A 141 2.72 23.83 -0.88
N LEU A 142 2.54 22.52 -1.13
CA LEU A 142 3.61 21.67 -1.67
C LEU A 142 4.07 22.14 -3.05
N ARG A 143 3.14 22.60 -3.90
CA ARG A 143 3.47 23.13 -5.24
C ARG A 143 4.25 24.44 -5.21
N ALA A 144 4.19 25.21 -4.12
CA ALA A 144 5.04 26.38 -3.90
C ALA A 144 6.50 26.00 -3.57
N GLN A 145 6.74 24.78 -3.08
CA GLN A 145 8.07 24.29 -2.71
C GLN A 145 8.71 23.42 -3.78
N ARG A 146 7.91 22.61 -4.49
CA ARG A 146 8.36 21.74 -5.57
C ARG A 146 7.30 21.67 -6.66
N ASN A 147 7.71 21.81 -7.92
CA ASN A 147 6.81 21.78 -9.05
C ASN A 147 6.02 20.45 -9.15
N TYR A 148 4.78 20.53 -9.61
CA TYR A 148 3.92 19.39 -9.96
C TYR A 148 3.67 18.35 -8.84
N MET A 149 3.84 18.73 -7.57
CA MET A 149 3.48 17.85 -6.45
C MET A 149 2.02 17.40 -6.58
N VAL A 150 1.82 16.08 -6.54
CA VAL A 150 0.60 15.39 -7.00
C VAL A 150 0.33 15.73 -8.47
N GLN A 151 0.84 14.88 -9.36
CA GLN A 151 1.01 15.23 -10.79
C GLN A 151 -0.25 14.99 -11.61
N THR A 152 -1.07 14.00 -11.25
CA THR A 152 -2.28 13.62 -12.01
C THR A 152 -3.54 13.76 -11.17
N GLU A 153 -4.68 13.92 -11.84
CA GLU A 153 -6.00 13.93 -11.20
C GLU A 153 -6.29 12.61 -10.47
N ASP A 154 -5.98 11.46 -11.07
CA ASP A 154 -6.13 10.16 -10.42
C ASP A 154 -5.39 10.07 -9.08
N GLN A 155 -4.19 10.66 -8.98
CA GLN A 155 -3.45 10.71 -7.71
C GLN A 155 -4.15 11.61 -6.69
N TYR A 156 -4.74 12.71 -7.15
CA TYR A 156 -5.52 13.59 -6.29
C TYR A 156 -6.77 12.89 -5.77
N MET A 157 -7.53 12.18 -6.62
CA MET A 157 -8.67 11.35 -6.21
C MET A 157 -8.24 10.24 -5.22
N PHE A 158 -7.13 9.56 -5.50
CA PHE A 158 -6.61 8.52 -4.62
C PHE A 158 -6.28 9.03 -3.21
N ILE A 159 -5.79 10.27 -3.07
CA ILE A 159 -5.56 10.89 -1.76
C ILE A 159 -6.88 11.02 -0.99
N HIS A 160 -7.96 11.45 -1.64
CA HIS A 160 -9.28 11.55 -1.02
C HIS A 160 -9.77 10.17 -0.57
N ASP A 161 -9.69 9.16 -1.43
CA ASP A 161 -10.11 7.79 -1.13
C ASP A 161 -9.31 7.19 0.03
N ALA A 162 -8.00 7.40 0.06
CA ALA A 162 -7.13 6.91 1.12
C ALA A 162 -7.45 7.55 2.48
N LEU A 163 -7.72 8.85 2.51
CA LEU A 163 -8.08 9.53 3.75
C LEU A 163 -9.47 9.11 4.23
N LEU A 164 -10.44 8.95 3.32
CA LEU A 164 -11.77 8.45 3.64
C LEU A 164 -11.69 7.04 4.25
N GLU A 165 -10.95 6.12 3.61
CA GLU A 165 -10.77 4.76 4.14
C GLU A 165 -10.11 4.78 5.52
N ALA A 166 -9.07 5.59 5.72
CA ALA A 166 -8.40 5.69 7.00
C ALA A 166 -9.31 6.20 8.13
N ILE A 167 -10.21 7.14 7.83
CA ILE A 167 -11.21 7.67 8.78
C ILE A 167 -12.26 6.62 9.10
N VAL A 168 -12.82 5.96 8.08
CA VAL A 168 -13.92 4.99 8.24
C VAL A 168 -13.45 3.69 8.92
N ALA A 169 -12.29 3.17 8.52
CA ALA A 169 -11.77 1.91 9.03
C ALA A 169 -11.05 2.06 10.38
N GLY A 170 -10.45 3.22 10.64
CA GLY A 170 -9.60 3.43 11.81
C GLY A 170 -8.39 2.48 11.86
N SER A 171 -7.86 2.24 13.05
CA SER A 171 -6.76 1.29 13.29
C SER A 171 -7.27 0.06 14.02
N SER A 172 -7.25 -1.09 13.33
CA SER A 172 -7.62 -2.41 13.87
C SER A 172 -6.40 -3.28 14.19
N GLU A 173 -5.17 -2.76 14.08
CA GLU A 173 -3.96 -3.51 14.43
C GLU A 173 -3.82 -3.65 15.95
N VAL A 174 -3.58 -4.87 16.43
CA VAL A 174 -3.46 -5.20 17.86
C VAL A 174 -2.19 -6.01 18.09
N ALA A 175 -1.39 -5.60 19.09
CA ALA A 175 -0.22 -6.37 19.50
C ALA A 175 -0.64 -7.75 20.01
N ALA A 176 0.10 -8.81 19.65
CA ALA A 176 -0.25 -10.20 20.03
C ALA A 176 -0.51 -10.39 21.54
N ARG A 177 0.29 -9.73 22.39
CA ARG A 177 0.12 -9.74 23.86
C ARG A 177 -1.21 -9.16 24.36
N ALA A 178 -1.87 -8.31 23.55
CA ALA A 178 -3.13 -7.66 23.88
C ALA A 178 -4.34 -8.34 23.19
N LEU A 179 -4.13 -9.41 22.42
CA LEU A 179 -5.17 -10.05 21.63
C LEU A 179 -6.32 -10.56 22.49
N HIS A 180 -6.01 -11.23 23.60
CA HIS A 180 -7.04 -11.76 24.51
C HIS A 180 -7.95 -10.63 25.04
N ALA A 181 -7.36 -9.56 25.55
CA ALA A 181 -8.11 -8.41 26.05
C ALA A 181 -8.90 -7.69 24.94
N HIS A 182 -8.38 -7.66 23.71
CA HIS A 182 -9.09 -7.11 22.58
C HIS A 182 -10.33 -7.92 22.20
N ILE A 183 -10.22 -9.26 22.15
CA ILE A 183 -11.37 -10.15 21.91
C ILE A 183 -12.44 -9.96 22.98
N GLN A 184 -12.04 -9.89 24.26
CA GLN A 184 -12.99 -9.64 25.36
C GLN A 184 -13.77 -8.33 25.18
N ARG A 185 -13.12 -7.27 24.66
CA ARG A 185 -13.79 -6.00 24.30
C ARG A 185 -14.72 -6.15 23.10
N LEU A 186 -14.31 -6.91 22.07
CA LEU A 186 -15.13 -7.13 20.88
C LEU A 186 -16.42 -7.92 21.20
N MET A 187 -16.40 -8.76 22.23
CA MET A 187 -17.58 -9.50 22.70
C MET A 187 -18.57 -8.64 23.49
N GLN A 188 -18.21 -7.42 23.90
CA GLN A 188 -19.12 -6.53 24.60
C GLN A 188 -20.13 -5.88 23.65
N PRO A 189 -21.35 -5.56 24.12
CA PRO A 189 -22.32 -4.80 23.34
C PRO A 189 -21.80 -3.39 23.03
N VAL A 190 -22.13 -2.88 21.86
CA VAL A 190 -21.84 -1.48 21.49
C VAL A 190 -22.85 -0.56 22.17
N PRO A 191 -22.41 0.49 22.88
CA PRO A 191 -23.33 1.50 23.42
C PRO A 191 -24.19 2.10 22.31
N ASP A 192 -25.47 2.34 22.58
CA ASP A 192 -26.40 3.04 21.69
C ASP A 192 -26.68 2.36 20.34
N VAL A 193 -26.34 1.07 20.19
CA VAL A 193 -26.69 0.25 19.02
C VAL A 193 -27.30 -1.07 19.48
N ASP A 194 -28.61 -1.24 19.27
CA ASP A 194 -29.38 -2.37 19.78
C ASP A 194 -28.79 -3.73 19.38
N ASN A 195 -28.56 -4.57 20.39
CA ASN A 195 -28.23 -6.00 20.30
C ASN A 195 -27.06 -6.37 19.38
N LEU A 196 -26.06 -5.50 19.21
CA LEU A 196 -24.84 -5.82 18.47
C LEU A 196 -23.61 -5.77 19.37
N THR A 197 -22.81 -6.82 19.30
CA THR A 197 -21.45 -6.84 19.83
C THR A 197 -20.53 -5.95 18.98
N ALA A 198 -19.46 -5.47 19.59
CA ALA A 198 -18.44 -4.71 18.85
C ALA A 198 -17.80 -5.54 17.71
N MET A 199 -17.73 -6.87 17.86
CA MET A 199 -17.33 -7.82 16.81
C MET A 199 -18.27 -7.76 15.60
N GLU A 200 -19.59 -7.84 15.83
CA GLU A 200 -20.58 -7.78 14.73
C GLU A 200 -20.59 -6.41 14.06
N ALA A 201 -20.46 -5.34 14.85
CA ALA A 201 -20.32 -4.00 14.31
C ALA A 201 -19.07 -3.86 13.44
N GLU A 202 -17.94 -4.47 13.84
CA GLU A 202 -16.72 -4.51 13.04
C GLU A 202 -16.88 -5.28 11.74
N PHE A 203 -17.46 -6.48 11.81
CA PHE A 203 -17.72 -7.29 10.62
C PHE A 203 -18.64 -6.57 9.62
N LYS A 204 -19.69 -5.90 10.12
CA LYS A 204 -20.60 -5.11 9.27
C LYS A 204 -19.90 -3.96 8.54
N ARG A 205 -18.85 -3.36 9.10
CA ARG A 205 -18.08 -2.31 8.41
C ARG A 205 -17.36 -2.83 7.16
N LEU A 206 -16.97 -4.11 7.13
CA LEU A 206 -16.35 -4.73 5.94
C LEU A 206 -17.32 -4.80 4.75
N ALA A 207 -18.62 -4.97 5.01
CA ALA A 207 -19.64 -5.12 3.97
C ALA A 207 -20.03 -3.81 3.26
N ASN A 208 -19.56 -2.66 3.75
CA ASN A 208 -19.90 -1.36 3.17
C ASN A 208 -19.11 -1.03 1.88
N ILE A 209 -18.20 -1.90 1.46
CA ILE A 209 -17.42 -1.73 0.22
C ILE A 209 -18.20 -2.34 -0.95
N LYS A 210 -19.00 -1.51 -1.64
CA LYS A 210 -19.69 -1.93 -2.86
C LYS A 210 -18.73 -1.90 -4.05
N ALA A 211 -18.61 -3.03 -4.74
CA ALA A 211 -17.88 -3.09 -6.00
C ALA A 211 -18.72 -2.56 -7.17
N GLN A 212 -18.08 -1.81 -8.06
CA GLN A 212 -18.71 -1.37 -9.29
C GLN A 212 -18.90 -2.54 -10.26
N PRO A 213 -20.03 -2.61 -11.01
CA PRO A 213 -20.26 -3.66 -12.00
C PRO A 213 -19.17 -3.80 -13.06
N SER A 214 -18.50 -2.69 -13.39
CA SER A 214 -17.35 -2.64 -14.31
C SER A 214 -16.16 -3.49 -13.87
N ARG A 215 -16.12 -3.95 -12.62
CA ARG A 215 -15.06 -4.85 -12.12
C ARG A 215 -15.29 -6.31 -12.47
N PHE A 216 -16.42 -6.69 -13.08
CA PHE A 216 -16.80 -8.08 -13.31
C PHE A 216 -17.03 -8.39 -14.81
N VAL A 217 -16.26 -7.77 -15.71
CA VAL A 217 -16.52 -7.78 -17.15
C VAL A 217 -16.53 -9.21 -17.71
N SER A 218 -15.42 -9.93 -17.60
CA SER A 218 -15.27 -11.29 -18.14
C SER A 218 -16.25 -12.28 -17.51
N ALA A 219 -16.52 -12.11 -16.21
CA ALA A 219 -17.43 -12.97 -15.46
C ALA A 219 -18.89 -12.83 -15.88
N ASN A 220 -19.28 -11.65 -16.39
CA ASN A 220 -20.66 -11.35 -16.81
C ASN A 220 -20.93 -11.63 -18.29
N LEU A 221 -19.93 -12.01 -19.09
CA LEU A 221 -20.14 -12.41 -20.49
C LEU A 221 -21.13 -13.57 -20.57
N THR A 222 -22.04 -13.54 -21.56
CA THR A 222 -23.10 -14.55 -21.72
C THR A 222 -22.54 -15.97 -21.78
N VAL A 223 -21.40 -16.15 -22.47
CA VAL A 223 -20.68 -17.44 -22.61
C VAL A 223 -20.04 -17.94 -21.31
N ASN A 224 -19.94 -17.10 -20.27
CA ASN A 224 -19.34 -17.45 -18.98
C ASN A 224 -20.36 -17.61 -17.86
N LYS A 225 -21.62 -17.18 -18.04
CA LYS A 225 -22.65 -17.21 -16.98
C LYS A 225 -22.84 -18.61 -16.37
N PHE A 226 -22.85 -19.65 -17.21
CA PHE A 226 -23.03 -21.04 -16.75
C PHE A 226 -21.78 -21.63 -16.05
N LYS A 227 -20.63 -20.96 -16.14
CA LYS A 227 -19.39 -21.35 -15.45
C LYS A 227 -19.32 -20.85 -14.01
N ASN A 228 -20.31 -20.07 -13.58
CA ASN A 228 -20.42 -19.52 -12.22
C ASN A 228 -21.44 -20.34 -11.42
N ARG A 229 -20.99 -20.89 -10.28
CA ARG A 229 -21.90 -21.59 -9.34
C ARG A 229 -22.92 -20.63 -8.73
N LEU A 230 -22.49 -19.43 -8.37
CA LEU A 230 -23.31 -18.38 -7.76
C LEU A 230 -23.14 -17.08 -8.56
N VAL A 231 -24.25 -16.48 -8.98
CA VAL A 231 -24.24 -15.28 -9.84
C VAL A 231 -23.75 -14.01 -9.13
N ASN A 232 -23.79 -14.01 -7.80
CA ASN A 232 -23.35 -12.90 -6.95
C ASN A 232 -21.91 -13.07 -6.42
N ILE A 233 -21.24 -14.18 -6.74
CA ILE A 233 -19.85 -14.44 -6.34
C ILE A 233 -19.02 -14.58 -7.62
N LEU A 234 -18.45 -13.46 -8.05
CA LEU A 234 -17.70 -13.33 -9.30
C LEU A 234 -16.29 -12.79 -9.03
N PRO A 235 -15.27 -13.19 -9.80
CA PRO A 235 -13.93 -12.66 -9.64
C PRO A 235 -13.85 -11.23 -10.18
N TYR A 236 -13.07 -10.37 -9.51
CA TYR A 236 -12.72 -9.06 -10.08
C TYR A 236 -11.81 -9.23 -11.29
N GLU A 237 -11.99 -8.37 -12.30
CA GLU A 237 -11.21 -8.39 -13.54
C GLU A 237 -9.72 -8.19 -13.29
N SER A 238 -9.36 -7.30 -12.36
CA SER A 238 -7.95 -6.99 -12.04
C SER A 238 -7.20 -8.13 -11.34
N THR A 239 -7.90 -9.11 -10.78
CA THR A 239 -7.29 -10.22 -10.03
C THR A 239 -7.76 -11.60 -10.50
N ARG A 240 -8.50 -11.71 -11.62
CA ARG A 240 -8.96 -13.01 -12.12
C ARG A 240 -7.79 -13.90 -12.55
N VAL A 241 -7.96 -15.21 -12.42
CA VAL A 241 -7.05 -16.17 -13.03
C VAL A 241 -7.41 -16.34 -14.51
N CYS A 242 -6.47 -16.00 -15.41
CA CYS A 242 -6.65 -16.17 -16.84
C CYS A 242 -6.03 -17.50 -17.29
N LEU A 243 -6.83 -18.34 -17.93
CA LEU A 243 -6.34 -19.55 -18.59
C LEU A 243 -5.79 -19.23 -19.99
N GLN A 244 -5.02 -20.15 -20.56
CA GLN A 244 -4.63 -20.05 -21.97
C GLN A 244 -5.88 -20.22 -22.85
N PRO A 245 -6.19 -19.26 -23.74
CA PRO A 245 -7.37 -19.34 -24.59
C PRO A 245 -7.26 -20.48 -25.61
N ILE A 246 -8.35 -21.21 -25.80
CA ILE A 246 -8.51 -22.26 -26.80
C ILE A 246 -9.08 -21.64 -28.07
N ARG A 247 -8.43 -21.88 -29.21
CA ARG A 247 -8.81 -21.33 -30.51
C ARG A 247 -10.23 -21.77 -30.88
N GLY A 248 -11.08 -20.80 -31.23
CA GLY A 248 -12.47 -21.05 -31.63
C GLY A 248 -13.44 -21.26 -30.46
N THR A 249 -12.97 -21.19 -29.21
CA THR A 249 -13.83 -21.33 -28.02
C THR A 249 -13.85 -20.03 -27.22
N GLU A 250 -14.90 -19.24 -27.39
CA GLU A 250 -15.09 -17.98 -26.66
C GLU A 250 -15.19 -18.22 -25.14
N GLY A 251 -14.54 -17.37 -24.34
CA GLY A 251 -14.50 -17.47 -22.88
C GLY A 251 -13.71 -18.68 -22.35
N SER A 252 -12.92 -19.37 -23.19
CA SER A 252 -12.06 -20.47 -22.75
C SER A 252 -10.92 -20.04 -21.82
N ASP A 253 -10.60 -18.74 -21.78
CA ASP A 253 -9.66 -18.14 -20.84
C ASP A 253 -10.25 -17.92 -19.44
N TYR A 254 -11.56 -18.14 -19.27
CA TYR A 254 -12.28 -17.82 -18.04
C TYR A 254 -12.47 -19.02 -17.12
N ILE A 255 -12.10 -18.82 -15.86
CA ILE A 255 -12.49 -19.61 -14.70
C ILE A 255 -12.95 -18.64 -13.59
N ASN A 256 -13.94 -19.03 -12.79
CA ASN A 256 -14.34 -18.25 -11.61
C ASN A 256 -13.31 -18.45 -10.51
N ALA A 257 -12.19 -17.74 -10.62
CA ALA A 257 -11.10 -17.80 -9.66
C ALA A 257 -10.37 -16.45 -9.57
N SER A 258 -9.87 -16.10 -8.38
CA SER A 258 -9.09 -14.88 -8.13
C SER A 258 -7.74 -15.20 -7.50
N PHE A 259 -6.70 -14.51 -7.94
CA PHE A 259 -5.42 -14.45 -7.23
C PHE A 259 -5.57 -13.64 -5.93
N ILE A 260 -5.04 -14.18 -4.84
CA ILE A 260 -5.04 -13.54 -3.52
C ILE A 260 -3.60 -13.38 -3.04
N ASP A 261 -3.24 -12.17 -2.63
CA ASP A 261 -1.94 -11.87 -2.06
C ASP A 261 -1.82 -12.52 -0.66
N GLY A 262 -0.66 -13.12 -0.37
CA GLY A 262 -0.33 -13.65 0.94
C GLY A 262 0.42 -12.62 1.81
N TYR A 263 1.03 -13.08 2.90
CA TYR A 263 1.82 -12.20 3.77
C TYR A 263 3.11 -11.71 3.07
N ARG A 264 3.86 -12.63 2.45
CA ARG A 264 5.16 -12.33 1.82
C ARG A 264 5.08 -12.16 0.30
N TYR A 265 4.17 -12.86 -0.35
CA TYR A 265 4.16 -13.00 -1.79
C TYR A 265 2.82 -12.54 -2.38
N ARG A 266 2.89 -11.86 -3.52
CA ARG A 266 1.68 -11.57 -4.32
C ARG A 266 1.20 -12.85 -4.99
N CYS A 267 -0.11 -12.93 -5.25
CA CYS A 267 -0.75 -14.06 -5.94
C CYS A 267 -0.40 -15.43 -5.30
N ALA A 268 -0.26 -15.48 -3.98
CA ALA A 268 0.16 -16.66 -3.24
C ALA A 268 -0.92 -17.75 -3.21
N TYR A 269 -2.19 -17.36 -3.36
CA TYR A 269 -3.32 -18.28 -3.35
C TYR A 269 -4.23 -18.04 -4.57
N ILE A 270 -4.96 -19.09 -4.94
CA ILE A 270 -6.10 -19.01 -5.85
C ILE A 270 -7.35 -19.35 -5.03
N ALA A 271 -8.31 -18.43 -5.00
CA ALA A 271 -9.65 -18.67 -4.46
C ALA A 271 -10.61 -18.95 -5.63
N THR A 272 -11.29 -20.09 -5.65
CA THR A 272 -12.12 -20.59 -6.77
C THR A 272 -13.35 -21.34 -6.30
#